data_AF-A0A2G9NJ98-F1
#
_entry.id   AF-A0A2G9NJ98-F1
#
_cell.length_a   1.000
_cell.length_b   1.000
_cell.length_c   1.000
_cell.angle_alpha   90.00
_cell.angle_beta   90.00
_cell.angle_gamma   90.00
#
_symmetry.space_group_name_H-M   'P 1'
#
loop_
_entity.id
_entity.type
_entity.pdbx_description
1 polymer ?
#
loop_
_entity_poly.entity_id
_entity_poly.type
_entity_poly.pdbx_seq_one_letter_code
_entity_poly.pdbx_strand_id
1 'polypeptide(L)'
;MPTLNWIGKEAVVNHDKEVPFRLLKKVKAHSVGNSQNLIIKGDNLEGLKALMPYYIGKVKCIYIDPPYNTGNENWVYNDKVNSPKIKKWLGKVVGGEAQDLCRHDKWLCMMYPRLKLLRDLLSDDGVIFVSIDENEVHNLRTLMDEIFNQDNFLSQITWKREERANYRRCY
;
A
#
# COMPACT_ATOMS: atom_id res chain seq x y z
N MET A 1 -6.97 -11.72 -19.17
CA MET A 1 -6.39 -10.49 -18.62
C MET A 1 -4.91 -10.75 -18.34
N PRO A 2 -3.98 -9.88 -18.75
CA PRO A 2 -2.56 -10.06 -18.44
C PRO A 2 -2.34 -10.07 -16.92
N THR A 3 -1.41 -10.90 -16.44
CA THR A 3 -1.10 -11.04 -15.01
C THR A 3 0.35 -10.69 -14.75
N LEU A 4 0.60 -9.89 -13.70
CA LEU A 4 1.96 -9.61 -13.23
C LEU A 4 2.48 -10.79 -12.42
N ASN A 5 3.64 -11.32 -12.77
CA ASN A 5 4.33 -12.36 -11.99
C ASN A 5 5.59 -11.78 -11.35
N TRP A 6 5.84 -12.09 -10.07
CA TRP A 6 6.99 -11.59 -9.31
C TRP A 6 7.39 -12.56 -8.20
N ILE A 7 8.63 -12.45 -7.71
CA ILE A 7 9.13 -13.32 -6.65
C ILE A 7 8.36 -13.05 -5.35
N GLY A 8 7.79 -14.10 -4.76
CA GLY A 8 7.02 -14.00 -3.52
C GLY A 8 5.53 -13.78 -3.70
N LYS A 9 5.01 -13.67 -4.94
CA LYS A 9 3.56 -13.51 -5.20
C LYS A 9 2.72 -14.57 -4.47
N GLU A 10 3.06 -15.84 -4.63
CA GLU A 10 2.31 -16.96 -4.02
C GLU A 10 2.23 -16.85 -2.48
N ALA A 11 3.29 -16.32 -1.85
CA ALA A 11 3.35 -16.13 -0.42
C ALA A 11 2.48 -14.95 0.06
N VAL A 12 2.17 -13.97 -0.80
CA VAL A 12 1.42 -12.76 -0.41
C VAL A 12 -0.05 -12.80 -0.78
N VAL A 13 -0.41 -13.61 -1.78
CA VAL A 13 -1.79 -13.65 -2.31
C VAL A 13 -2.82 -14.04 -1.24
N ASN A 14 -2.44 -14.90 -0.30
CA ASN A 14 -3.28 -15.31 0.83
C ASN A 14 -2.80 -14.77 2.19
N HIS A 15 -1.74 -13.96 2.22
CA HIS A 15 -1.14 -13.53 3.48
C HIS A 15 -2.09 -12.69 4.33
N ASP A 16 -3.02 -11.96 3.70
CA ASP A 16 -4.08 -11.23 4.41
C ASP A 16 -4.93 -12.13 5.33
N LYS A 17 -5.03 -13.43 5.06
CA LYS A 17 -5.71 -14.43 5.89
C LYS A 17 -4.89 -14.88 7.09
N GLU A 18 -3.56 -14.83 6.97
CA GLU A 18 -2.62 -15.22 8.02
C GLU A 18 -2.36 -14.09 9.03
N VAL A 19 -2.64 -12.84 8.65
CA VAL A 19 -2.49 -11.68 9.53
C VAL A 19 -3.43 -11.85 10.73
N PRO A 20 -2.91 -11.96 11.97
CA PRO A 20 -3.74 -12.17 13.13
C PRO A 20 -4.58 -10.92 13.40
N PHE A 21 -5.86 -11.12 13.73
CA PHE A 21 -6.71 -10.04 14.20
C PHE A 21 -6.18 -9.47 15.53
N ARG A 22 -6.22 -8.14 15.65
CA ARG A 22 -5.80 -7.43 16.87
C ARG A 22 -6.91 -6.49 17.33
N LEU A 23 -7.16 -6.48 18.63
CA LEU A 23 -8.11 -5.55 19.23
C LEU A 23 -7.51 -4.14 19.28
N LEU A 24 -8.32 -3.14 18.89
CA LEU A 24 -7.96 -1.73 19.05
C LEU A 24 -8.00 -1.38 20.54
N LYS A 25 -6.87 -0.91 21.07
CA LYS A 25 -6.77 -0.42 22.46
C LYS A 25 -6.85 1.10 22.48
N LYS A 26 -7.91 1.65 23.08
CA LYS A 26 -8.04 3.10 23.26
C LYS A 26 -6.97 3.63 24.20
N VAL A 27 -6.21 4.63 23.76
CA VAL A 27 -5.23 5.34 24.57
C VAL A 27 -5.85 6.64 25.07
N LYS A 28 -6.31 6.65 26.33
CA LYS A 28 -7.02 7.80 26.92
C LYS A 28 -6.22 9.10 26.83
N ALA A 29 -4.91 9.04 27.05
CA ALA A 29 -4.02 10.21 27.01
C ALA A 29 -3.96 10.92 25.64
N HIS A 30 -4.32 10.24 24.54
CA HIS A 30 -4.36 10.81 23.19
C HIS A 30 -5.79 10.95 22.66
N SER A 31 -6.79 10.68 23.48
CA SER A 31 -8.21 10.77 23.10
C SER A 31 -8.79 12.07 23.63
N VAL A 32 -9.45 12.84 22.76
CA VAL A 32 -10.11 14.11 23.13
C VAL A 32 -11.60 14.00 22.82
N GLY A 33 -12.44 14.24 23.82
CA GLY A 33 -13.90 14.25 23.69
C GLY A 33 -14.51 12.92 23.23
N ASN A 34 -15.70 13.03 22.64
CA ASN A 34 -16.48 11.92 22.08
C ASN A 34 -16.42 11.91 20.54
N SER A 35 -15.22 12.08 19.97
CA SER A 35 -15.03 12.08 18.52
C SER A 35 -15.29 10.69 17.91
N GLN A 36 -15.88 10.67 16.71
CA GLN A 36 -16.00 9.46 15.89
C GLN A 36 -14.73 9.21 15.06
N ASN A 37 -13.80 10.18 14.99
CA ASN A 37 -12.55 10.06 14.25
C ASN A 37 -11.56 9.17 15.00
N LEU A 38 -10.81 8.35 14.25
CA LEU A 38 -9.83 7.41 14.79
C LEU A 38 -8.43 7.72 14.27
N ILE A 39 -7.45 7.72 15.16
CA ILE A 39 -6.02 7.67 14.82
C ILE A 39 -5.48 6.36 15.37
N ILE A 40 -4.97 5.50 14.48
CA ILE A 40 -4.48 4.17 14.83
C ILE A 40 -2.97 4.14 14.65
N LYS A 41 -2.25 3.83 15.73
CA LYS A 41 -0.81 3.65 15.72
C LYS A 41 -0.47 2.17 15.60
N GLY A 42 0.24 1.78 14.54
CA GLY A 42 0.69 0.42 14.33
C GLY A 42 1.19 0.18 12.92
N ASP A 43 1.50 -1.07 12.61
CA ASP A 43 1.67 -1.50 11.23
C ASP A 43 0.32 -1.41 10.52
N ASN A 44 0.27 -0.76 9.36
CA ASN A 44 -0.97 -0.55 8.63
C ASN A 44 -1.67 -1.87 8.23
N LEU A 45 -0.93 -2.96 7.98
CA LEU A 45 -1.56 -4.25 7.66
C LEU A 45 -2.33 -4.82 8.86
N GLU A 46 -1.72 -4.78 10.04
CA GLU A 46 -2.37 -5.18 11.30
C GLU A 46 -3.54 -4.23 11.64
N GLY A 47 -3.36 -2.92 11.42
CA GLY A 47 -4.37 -1.90 11.65
C GLY A 47 -5.61 -2.05 10.75
N LEU A 48 -5.41 -2.29 9.45
CA LEU A 48 -6.48 -2.58 8.51
C LEU A 48 -7.23 -3.86 8.92
N LYS A 49 -6.51 -4.92 9.30
CA LYS A 49 -7.14 -6.17 9.77
C LYS A 49 -8.01 -5.95 11.02
N ALA A 50 -7.57 -5.09 11.94
CA ALA A 50 -8.33 -4.72 13.12
C ALA A 50 -9.64 -3.96 12.81
N LEU A 51 -9.68 -3.26 11.68
CA LEU A 51 -10.87 -2.49 11.23
C LEU A 51 -11.92 -3.36 10.54
N MET A 52 -11.55 -4.54 10.03
CA MET A 52 -12.43 -5.39 9.22
C MET A 52 -13.82 -5.64 9.85
N PRO A 53 -13.95 -6.05 11.13
CA PRO A 53 -15.25 -6.39 11.70
C PRO A 53 -16.23 -5.20 11.76
N TYR A 54 -15.71 -3.97 11.66
CA TYR A 54 -16.49 -2.76 11.85
C TYR A 54 -16.80 -2.05 10.52
N TYR A 55 -15.87 -2.09 9.57
CA TYR A 55 -15.84 -1.22 8.40
C TYR A 55 -15.81 -1.91 7.03
N ILE A 56 -15.86 -3.25 6.95
CA ILE A 56 -16.03 -3.94 5.65
C ILE A 56 -17.21 -3.36 4.88
N GLY A 57 -16.99 -3.02 3.61
CA GLY A 57 -18.02 -2.47 2.72
C GLY A 57 -18.54 -1.08 3.10
N LYS A 58 -17.90 -0.34 4.02
CA LYS A 58 -18.43 0.92 4.57
C LYS A 58 -17.59 2.15 4.27
N VAL A 59 -16.37 1.98 3.79
CA VAL A 59 -15.46 3.10 3.55
C VAL A 59 -15.74 3.73 2.19
N LYS A 60 -16.21 4.98 2.19
CA LYS A 60 -16.58 5.70 0.97
C LYS A 60 -15.39 6.20 0.15
N CYS A 61 -14.31 6.60 0.83
CA CYS A 61 -13.14 7.17 0.19
C CYS A 61 -11.88 6.73 0.92
N ILE A 62 -10.90 6.28 0.17
CA ILE A 62 -9.56 5.93 0.65
C ILE A 62 -8.55 6.79 -0.09
N TYR A 63 -7.63 7.40 0.66
CA TYR A 63 -6.44 8.04 0.08
C TYR A 63 -5.21 7.42 0.74
N ILE A 64 -4.25 6.98 -0.08
CA ILE A 64 -2.96 6.49 0.40
C ILE A 64 -1.81 7.13 -0.37
N ASP A 65 -0.72 7.38 0.36
CA ASP A 65 0.55 7.86 -0.15
C ASP A 65 1.64 6.82 0.22
N PRO A 66 1.71 5.69 -0.50
CA PRO A 66 2.68 4.63 -0.23
C PRO A 66 4.11 5.10 -0.54
N PRO A 67 5.15 4.38 -0.08
CA PRO A 67 6.53 4.66 -0.48
C PRO A 67 6.68 4.57 -2.00
N TYR A 68 7.39 5.52 -2.61
CA TYR A 68 7.54 5.59 -4.07
C TYR A 68 8.65 4.67 -4.61
N ASN A 69 9.43 4.05 -3.71
CA ASN A 69 10.53 3.16 -4.05
C ASN A 69 11.65 3.85 -4.87
N THR A 70 11.90 5.15 -4.60
CA THR A 70 12.88 5.97 -5.34
C THR A 70 14.33 5.52 -5.15
N GLY A 71 14.60 4.76 -4.08
CA GLY A 71 15.94 4.37 -3.67
C GLY A 71 16.71 5.41 -2.85
N ASN A 72 16.14 6.59 -2.58
CA ASN A 72 16.78 7.62 -1.77
C ASN A 72 16.50 7.48 -0.27
N GLU A 73 17.55 7.62 0.54
CA GLU A 73 17.49 7.34 2.00
C GLU A 73 17.16 8.57 2.86
N ASN A 74 17.13 9.77 2.28
CA ASN A 74 17.20 11.03 3.03
C ASN A 74 15.87 11.79 3.19
N TRP A 75 14.74 11.27 2.71
CA TRP A 75 13.43 11.93 2.87
C TRP A 75 12.66 11.38 4.09
N VAL A 76 11.78 12.22 4.66
CA VAL A 76 11.01 11.96 5.89
C VAL A 76 10.08 10.73 5.78
N TYR A 77 9.79 10.30 4.55
CA TYR A 77 9.16 9.02 4.28
C TYR A 77 10.27 8.01 3.98
N ASN A 78 10.52 7.12 4.91
CA ASN A 78 11.60 6.16 4.78
C ASN A 78 11.18 5.14 3.70
N ASP A 79 11.65 5.35 2.47
CA ASP A 79 11.25 4.62 1.26
C ASP A 79 11.51 3.10 1.33
N LYS A 80 12.33 2.67 2.30
CA LYS A 80 12.43 1.26 2.64
C LYS A 80 11.19 0.85 3.44
N VAL A 81 10.69 -0.35 3.23
CA VAL A 81 9.69 -0.92 4.14
C VAL A 81 10.39 -1.17 5.49
N ASN A 82 10.35 -0.20 6.42
CA ASN A 82 11.29 -0.15 7.55
C ASN A 82 10.85 -0.85 8.81
N SER A 83 9.60 -1.26 8.90
CA SER A 83 9.13 -2.10 9.99
C SER A 83 10.05 -3.32 10.11
N PRO A 84 10.73 -3.55 11.26
CA PRO A 84 11.62 -4.68 11.43
C PRO A 84 10.94 -6.02 11.15
N LYS A 85 9.64 -6.11 11.43
CA LYS A 85 8.79 -7.26 11.11
C LYS A 85 8.73 -7.50 9.61
N ILE A 86 8.43 -6.46 8.83
CA ILE A 86 8.30 -6.60 7.38
C ILE A 86 9.66 -6.89 6.74
N LYS A 87 10.75 -6.26 7.18
CA LYS A 87 12.10 -6.60 6.70
C LYS A 87 12.45 -8.07 6.94
N LYS A 88 12.19 -8.57 8.15
CA LYS A 88 12.44 -9.98 8.50
C LYS A 88 11.60 -10.92 7.64
N TRP A 89 10.34 -10.57 7.40
CA TRP A 89 9.46 -11.37 6.55
C TRP A 89 9.89 -11.33 5.08
N LEU A 90 10.18 -10.15 4.52
CA LEU A 90 10.69 -10.00 3.16
C LEU A 90 12.00 -10.77 2.96
N GLY A 91 12.93 -10.73 3.92
CA GLY A 91 14.18 -11.50 3.84
C GLY A 91 13.95 -13.01 3.72
N LYS A 92 12.83 -13.54 4.24
CA LYS A 92 12.45 -14.95 4.08
C LYS A 92 11.77 -15.24 2.74
N VAL A 93 10.98 -14.30 2.22
CA VAL A 93 10.14 -14.51 1.01
C VAL A 93 10.91 -14.25 -0.28
N VAL A 94 11.74 -13.21 -0.32
CA VAL A 94 12.43 -12.75 -1.55
C VAL A 94 13.96 -12.67 -1.40
N GLY A 95 14.51 -13.17 -0.28
CA GLY A 95 15.95 -13.25 -0.04
C GLY A 95 16.61 -11.94 0.42
N GLY A 96 17.75 -12.09 1.11
CA GLY A 96 18.50 -10.98 1.71
C GLY A 96 19.44 -10.22 0.76
N GLU A 97 19.88 -10.84 -0.34
CA GLU A 97 21.11 -10.43 -1.06
C GLU A 97 20.91 -9.65 -2.38
N ALA A 98 19.67 -9.39 -2.80
CA ALA A 98 19.40 -8.51 -3.94
C ALA A 98 18.68 -7.25 -3.46
N GLN A 99 19.44 -6.23 -3.03
CA GLN A 99 18.83 -4.92 -2.74
C GLN A 99 18.34 -4.23 -4.03
N ASP A 100 18.98 -4.49 -5.17
CA ASP A 100 18.58 -3.89 -6.45
C ASP A 100 17.69 -4.78 -7.32
N LEU A 101 18.00 -6.07 -7.51
CA LEU A 101 17.25 -6.89 -8.49
C LEU A 101 15.82 -7.24 -8.06
N CYS A 102 15.55 -7.37 -6.76
CA CYS A 102 14.22 -7.74 -6.24
C CYS A 102 13.48 -6.55 -5.59
N ARG A 103 13.88 -5.32 -5.91
CA ARG A 103 13.35 -4.10 -5.26
C ARG A 103 11.84 -3.94 -5.53
N HIS A 104 11.43 -4.15 -6.77
CA HIS A 104 10.02 -4.09 -7.19
C HIS A 104 9.22 -5.25 -6.58
N ASP A 105 9.77 -6.47 -6.57
CA ASP A 105 9.15 -7.64 -5.92
C ASP A 105 8.85 -7.39 -4.44
N LYS A 106 9.78 -6.76 -3.71
CA LYS A 106 9.61 -6.38 -2.30
C LYS A 106 8.47 -5.39 -2.12
N TRP A 107 8.38 -4.39 -3.00
CA TRP A 107 7.32 -3.39 -2.96
C TRP A 107 5.96 -4.01 -3.27
N LEU A 108 5.86 -4.83 -4.32
CA LEU A 108 4.68 -5.60 -4.68
C LEU A 108 4.22 -6.49 -3.53
N CYS A 109 5.14 -7.24 -2.91
CA CYS A 109 4.84 -8.08 -1.75
C CYS A 109 4.30 -7.30 -0.56
N MET A 110 4.76 -6.06 -0.36
CA MET A 110 4.28 -5.18 0.69
C MET A 110 2.90 -4.61 0.36
N MET A 111 2.67 -4.15 -0.87
CA MET A 111 1.43 -3.48 -1.26
C MET A 111 0.25 -4.43 -1.45
N TYR A 112 0.48 -5.61 -2.02
CA TYR A 112 -0.59 -6.55 -2.39
C TYR A 112 -1.58 -6.86 -1.25
N PRO A 113 -1.15 -7.35 -0.07
CA PRO A 113 -2.09 -7.67 1.00
C PRO A 113 -2.80 -6.43 1.57
N ARG A 114 -2.16 -5.24 1.48
CA ARG A 114 -2.75 -3.98 1.94
C ARG A 114 -3.87 -3.53 1.01
N LEU A 115 -3.61 -3.54 -0.30
CA LEU A 115 -4.60 -3.19 -1.31
C LEU A 115 -5.81 -4.13 -1.27
N LYS A 116 -5.61 -5.43 -1.03
CA LYS A 116 -6.72 -6.38 -0.82
C LYS A 116 -7.60 -5.99 0.37
N LEU A 117 -7.00 -5.71 1.53
CA LEU A 117 -7.78 -5.27 2.69
C LEU A 117 -8.46 -3.91 2.45
N LEU A 118 -7.83 -2.98 1.74
CA LEU A 118 -8.44 -1.70 1.38
C LEU A 118 -9.64 -1.89 0.46
N ARG A 119 -9.57 -2.82 -0.50
CA ARG A 119 -10.71 -3.22 -1.34
C ARG A 119 -11.87 -3.73 -0.49
N ASP A 120 -11.61 -4.62 0.46
CA ASP A 120 -12.65 -5.22 1.31
C ASP A 120 -13.34 -4.19 2.23
N LEU A 121 -12.63 -3.12 2.61
CA LEU A 121 -13.18 -2.01 3.39
C LEU A 121 -14.04 -1.06 2.56
N LEU A 122 -13.75 -0.94 1.26
CA LEU A 122 -14.40 0.02 0.38
C LEU A 122 -15.86 -0.35 0.17
N SER A 123 -16.76 0.64 0.18
CA SER A 123 -18.15 0.42 -0.23
C SER A 123 -18.24 0.15 -1.74
N ASP A 124 -19.36 -0.43 -2.20
CA ASP A 124 -19.58 -0.74 -3.63
C ASP A 124 -19.50 0.50 -4.53
N ASP A 125 -19.82 1.68 -3.98
CA ASP A 125 -19.76 2.98 -4.62
C ASP A 125 -18.56 3.83 -4.16
N GLY A 126 -17.61 3.22 -3.45
CA GLY A 126 -16.45 3.88 -2.88
C GLY A 126 -15.32 4.07 -3.88
N VAL A 127 -14.41 5.00 -3.58
CA VAL A 127 -13.26 5.32 -4.44
C VAL A 127 -11.96 5.28 -3.66
N ILE A 128 -10.89 4.84 -4.32
CA ILE A 128 -9.54 4.84 -3.78
C ILE A 128 -8.62 5.68 -4.65
N PHE A 129 -7.88 6.58 -4.01
CA PHE A 129 -6.83 7.40 -4.59
C PHE A 129 -5.48 6.92 -4.06
N VAL A 130 -4.52 6.75 -4.96
CA VAL A 130 -3.16 6.33 -4.64
C VAL A 130 -2.20 7.29 -5.30
N SER A 131 -1.40 7.98 -4.49
CA SER A 131 -0.29 8.80 -4.98
C SER A 131 0.91 7.90 -5.29
N ILE A 132 1.58 8.15 -6.41
CA ILE A 132 2.76 7.40 -6.83
C ILE A 132 3.59 8.22 -7.82
N ASP A 133 4.84 7.85 -8.02
CA ASP A 133 5.70 8.39 -9.08
C ASP A 133 6.01 7.36 -10.18
N GLU A 134 6.89 7.73 -11.10
CA GLU A 134 7.32 6.92 -12.23
C GLU A 134 7.96 5.57 -11.88
N ASN A 135 8.47 5.37 -10.65
CA ASN A 135 9.18 4.14 -10.29
C ASN A 135 8.24 2.93 -10.16
N GLU A 136 7.01 3.16 -9.70
CA GLU A 136 6.06 2.09 -9.38
C GLU A 136 4.69 2.26 -10.04
N VAL A 137 4.45 3.33 -10.82
CA VAL A 137 3.14 3.59 -11.44
C VAL A 137 2.61 2.41 -12.27
N HIS A 138 3.47 1.75 -13.05
CA HIS A 138 3.07 0.61 -13.90
C HIS A 138 2.78 -0.65 -13.08
N ASN A 139 3.60 -0.90 -12.05
CA ASN A 139 3.42 -2.01 -11.12
C ASN A 139 2.14 -1.84 -10.31
N LEU A 140 1.91 -0.64 -9.76
CA LEU A 140 0.70 -0.27 -9.06
C LEU A 140 -0.53 -0.40 -9.96
N ARG A 141 -0.50 0.13 -11.19
CA ARG A 141 -1.61 0.02 -12.15
C ARG A 141 -2.02 -1.44 -12.33
N THR A 142 -1.05 -2.31 -12.60
CA THR A 142 -1.30 -3.74 -12.82
C THR A 142 -1.82 -4.43 -11.56
N LEU A 143 -1.31 -4.08 -10.37
CA LEU A 143 -1.86 -4.56 -9.11
C LEU A 143 -3.31 -4.10 -8.87
N MET A 144 -3.60 -2.84 -9.17
CA MET A 144 -4.94 -2.28 -9.02
C MET A 144 -5.91 -2.95 -9.99
N ASP A 145 -5.50 -3.24 -11.23
CA ASP A 145 -6.29 -4.03 -12.18
C ASP A 145 -6.60 -5.42 -11.63
N GLU A 146 -5.59 -6.13 -11.10
CA GLU A 146 -5.77 -7.48 -10.54
C GLU A 146 -6.69 -7.48 -9.32
N ILE A 147 -6.54 -6.50 -8.42
CA ILE A 147 -7.27 -6.47 -7.15
C ILE A 147 -8.67 -5.86 -7.31
N PHE A 148 -8.81 -4.75 -8.03
CA PHE A 148 -10.07 -3.99 -8.12
C PHE A 148 -10.86 -4.29 -9.40
N ASN A 149 -10.36 -5.15 -10.29
CA ASN A 149 -10.81 -5.31 -11.67
C ASN A 149 -10.49 -4.08 -12.55
N GLN A 150 -9.99 -4.33 -13.76
CA GLN A 150 -9.62 -3.31 -14.73
C GLN A 150 -10.80 -2.42 -15.14
N ASP A 151 -12.02 -2.97 -15.19
CA ASP A 151 -13.23 -2.22 -15.55
C ASP A 151 -13.58 -1.11 -14.54
N ASN A 152 -13.07 -1.22 -13.30
CA ASN A 152 -13.28 -0.23 -12.25
C ASN A 152 -12.24 0.90 -12.27
N PHE A 153 -11.36 0.93 -13.27
CA PHE A 153 -10.44 2.05 -13.44
C PHE A 153 -11.17 3.32 -13.89
N LEU A 154 -11.10 4.37 -13.08
CA LEU A 154 -11.71 5.65 -13.41
C LEU A 154 -10.77 6.56 -14.22
N SER A 155 -9.63 6.93 -13.65
CA SER A 155 -8.68 7.85 -14.31
C SER A 155 -7.32 7.89 -13.59
N GLN A 156 -6.32 8.44 -14.27
CA GLN A 156 -5.04 8.81 -13.67
C GLN A 156 -4.90 10.32 -13.69
N ILE A 157 -4.60 10.90 -12.53
CA ILE A 157 -4.42 12.34 -12.37
C ILE A 157 -2.93 12.63 -12.33
N THR A 158 -2.44 13.47 -13.24
CA THR A 158 -1.04 13.91 -13.25
C THR A 158 -0.88 15.16 -12.39
N TRP A 159 -0.09 15.05 -11.31
CA TRP A 159 0.28 16.19 -10.49
C TRP A 159 1.67 16.70 -10.87
N LYS A 160 1.75 17.90 -11.44
CA LYS A 160 3.02 18.54 -11.80
C LYS A 160 3.59 19.29 -10.60
N ARG A 161 4.62 18.72 -9.97
CA ARG A 161 5.47 19.44 -9.00
C ARG A 161 6.35 20.45 -9.77
N GLU A 162 6.62 21.61 -9.18
CA GLU A 162 7.34 22.74 -9.81
C GLU A 162 8.52 22.33 -10.70
N GLU A 163 8.62 22.96 -11.89
CA GLU A 163 9.64 22.63 -12.89
C GLU A 163 11.05 22.91 -12.37
N ARG A 164 11.88 21.87 -12.24
CA ARG A 164 13.32 22.06 -12.47
C ARG A 164 13.49 22.36 -13.95
N ALA A 165 13.90 23.59 -14.25
CA ALA A 165 14.30 23.98 -15.60
C ALA A 165 15.30 22.96 -16.17
N ASN A 166 15.04 22.53 -17.42
CA ASN A 166 15.92 21.76 -18.29
C ASN A 166 15.98 20.24 -18.10
N TYR A 167 15.03 19.49 -18.67
CA TYR A 167 15.36 18.26 -19.39
C TYR A 167 14.51 18.15 -20.67
N ARG A 168 15.17 17.82 -21.78
CA ARG A 168 14.55 17.64 -23.11
C ARG A 168 13.51 16.51 -23.02
N ARG A 169 12.27 16.80 -23.44
CA ARG A 169 11.14 15.86 -23.39
C ARG A 169 11.15 14.94 -24.61
N CYS A 170 10.96 13.64 -24.39
CA CYS A 170 10.41 12.72 -25.39
C CYS A 170 8.94 12.46 -25.01
N TYR A 171 8.06 12.44 -26.02
CA TYR A 171 6.64 12.07 -25.91
C TYR A 171 6.47 10.59 -26.22
#